data_AF-A0A938ZZ88-F1
#
_entry.id   AF-A0A938ZZ88-F1
#
_cell.length_a   1.000
_cell.length_b   1.000
_cell.length_c   1.000
_cell.angle_alpha   90.00
_cell.angle_beta   90.00
_cell.angle_gamma   90.00
#
_symmetry.space_group_name_H-M   'P 1'
#
loop_
_entity.id
_entity.type
_entity.pdbx_description
1 polymer ?
#
loop_
_entity_poly.entity_id
_entity_poly.type
_entity_poly.pdbx_seq_one_letter_code
_entity_poly.pdbx_strand_id
1 'polypeptide(L)'
;MSLRNEPLDWQLETNNPYIPVYHQGNLVGFFKPEYASEVIKILNEEEVLKKALKMACTDLIKKIGGDTRKVNYLMEKYVKSSERPKHGTRAIAVLLQDRQKELDLSNQEFAKFCDTFKLSPTELNNIYAGQAFDDSLLAPLSRILGMAKEQLLKVRDGCEESSNT
;
A
#
# COMPACT_ATOMS: atom_id res chain seq x y z
N MET A 1 6.71 60.64 19.31
CA MET A 1 5.54 59.94 18.74
C MET A 1 6.00 58.56 18.29
N SER A 2 5.33 57.54 18.82
CA SER A 2 5.38 56.09 18.55
C SER A 2 6.69 55.46 18.08
N LEU A 3 7.43 54.89 19.04
CA LEU A 3 8.32 53.76 18.81
C LEU A 3 7.43 52.58 18.42
N ARG A 4 7.62 52.01 17.22
CA ARG A 4 6.94 50.78 16.81
C ARG A 4 7.30 49.68 17.82
N ASN A 5 6.34 49.29 18.65
CA ASN A 5 6.45 48.19 19.61
C ASN A 5 6.06 46.84 18.99
N GLU A 6 6.01 46.74 17.67
CA GLU A 6 5.69 45.49 16.97
C GLU A 6 6.97 44.91 16.38
N PRO A 7 7.30 43.65 16.69
CA PRO A 7 8.49 42.99 16.15
C PRO A 7 8.36 42.82 14.63
N LEU A 8 9.49 42.96 13.93
CA LEU A 8 9.56 42.79 12.47
C LEU A 8 9.36 41.31 12.09
N ASP A 9 8.70 41.03 10.96
CA ASP A 9 8.34 39.66 10.52
C ASP A 9 9.52 38.68 10.39
N TRP A 10 10.76 39.18 10.29
CA TRP A 10 11.99 38.38 10.21
C TRP A 10 12.74 38.26 11.55
N GLN A 11 12.28 38.94 12.61
CA GLN A 11 12.79 38.73 13.96
C GLN A 11 12.22 37.41 14.50
N LEU A 12 13.09 36.43 14.69
CA LEU A 12 12.81 35.29 15.56
C LEU A 12 12.50 35.86 16.95
N GLU A 13 11.22 35.92 17.30
CA GLU A 13 10.81 36.26 18.66
C GLU A 13 11.50 35.29 19.62
N THR A 14 12.42 35.80 20.42
CA THR A 14 13.21 35.05 21.41
C THR A 14 12.36 34.35 22.46
N ASN A 15 11.06 34.67 22.51
CA ASN A 15 10.07 34.13 23.44
C ASN A 15 9.17 33.03 22.86
N ASN A 16 9.30 32.68 21.58
CA ASN A 16 8.50 31.60 21.01
C ASN A 16 9.29 30.28 21.04
N PRO A 17 8.99 29.34 21.96
CA PRO A 17 9.76 28.11 22.09
C PRO A 17 9.49 27.20 20.89
N TYR A 18 10.47 27.05 20.01
CA TYR A 18 10.41 26.06 18.94
C TYR A 18 10.80 24.67 19.47
N ILE A 19 10.05 23.65 19.08
CA ILE A 19 10.25 22.27 19.50
C ILE A 19 10.94 21.51 18.36
N PRO A 20 12.04 20.78 18.62
CA PRO A 20 12.64 19.90 17.63
C PRO A 20 11.73 18.70 17.36
N VAL A 21 11.45 18.43 16.09
CA VAL A 21 10.66 17.30 15.62
C VAL A 21 11.57 16.27 14.97
N TYR A 22 11.45 15.02 15.41
CA TYR A 22 12.23 13.89 14.92
C TYR A 22 11.34 12.91 14.16
N HIS A 23 11.88 12.33 13.09
CA HIS A 23 11.28 11.23 12.32
C HIS A 23 12.37 10.19 12.04
N GLN A 24 12.11 8.93 12.37
CA GLN A 24 13.07 7.83 12.21
C GLN A 24 14.45 8.09 12.83
N GLY A 25 14.48 8.82 13.97
CA GLY A 25 15.72 9.19 14.66
C GLY A 25 16.46 10.41 14.09
N ASN A 26 16.00 10.97 12.96
CA ASN A 26 16.59 12.16 12.36
C ASN A 26 15.79 13.42 12.72
N LEU A 27 16.50 14.53 12.99
CA LEU A 27 15.89 15.83 13.20
C LEU A 27 15.35 16.38 11.87
N VAL A 28 14.04 16.55 11.76
CA VAL A 28 13.38 17.04 10.55
C VAL A 28 13.20 18.56 10.57
N GLY A 29 13.14 19.17 11.76
CA GLY A 29 13.07 20.61 11.89
C GLY A 29 12.63 21.08 13.26
N PHE A 30 12.48 22.39 13.38
CA PHE A 30 12.01 23.07 14.58
C PHE A 30 10.66 23.71 14.28
N PHE A 31 9.63 23.34 15.04
CA PHE A 31 8.26 23.78 14.81
C PHE A 31 7.74 24.58 16.00
N LYS A 32 6.84 25.54 15.74
CA LYS A 32 6.06 26.16 16.82
C LYS A 32 5.24 25.08 17.53
N PRO A 33 5.00 25.18 18.85
CA PRO A 33 4.32 24.14 19.62
C PRO A 33 2.92 23.80 19.09
N GLU A 34 2.21 24.81 18.59
CA GLU A 34 0.88 24.70 17.98
C GLU A 34 0.84 23.69 16.83
N TYR A 35 1.86 23.71 15.96
CA TYR A 35 1.95 22.84 14.79
C TYR A 35 2.75 21.57 15.05
N ALA A 36 3.68 21.60 16.02
CA ALA A 36 4.56 20.48 16.31
C ALA A 36 3.79 19.19 16.63
N SER A 37 2.69 19.29 17.38
CA SER A 37 1.87 18.14 17.75
C SER A 37 1.23 17.44 16.55
N GLU A 38 0.68 18.21 15.61
CA GLU A 38 0.04 17.69 14.40
C GLU A 38 1.08 17.10 13.43
N VAL A 39 2.21 17.79 13.27
CA VAL A 39 3.33 17.32 12.44
C VAL A 39 3.93 16.02 13.00
N ILE A 40 4.15 15.93 14.32
CA ILE A 40 4.62 14.70 14.98
C ILE A 40 3.64 13.54 14.78
N LYS A 41 2.33 13.82 14.86
CA LYS A 41 1.28 12.81 14.67
C LYS A 41 1.30 12.24 13.26
N ILE A 42 1.39 13.10 12.25
CA ILE A 42 1.45 12.70 10.84
C ILE A 42 2.74 11.92 10.55
N LEU A 43 3.90 12.46 10.97
CA LEU A 43 5.20 11.84 10.72
C LEU A 43 5.32 10.45 11.35
N ASN A 44 4.69 10.21 12.50
CA ASN A 44 4.79 8.95 13.21
C ASN A 44 3.53 8.07 13.07
N GLU A 45 2.61 8.42 12.16
CA GLU A 45 1.33 7.72 12.02
C GLU A 45 1.53 6.24 11.70
N GLU A 46 2.46 5.90 10.81
CA GLU A 46 2.77 4.51 10.45
C GLU A 46 3.26 3.70 11.66
N GLU A 47 4.13 4.26 12.51
CA GLU A 47 4.59 3.60 13.73
C GLU A 47 3.45 3.38 14.72
N VAL A 48 2.56 4.38 14.86
CA VAL A 48 1.38 4.30 15.74
C VAL A 48 0.45 3.19 15.27
N LEU A 49 0.15 3.14 13.97
CA LEU A 49 -0.68 2.10 13.36
C LEU A 49 -0.06 0.71 13.52
N LYS A 50 1.25 0.58 13.29
CA LYS A 50 1.97 -0.70 13.47
C LYS A 50 1.96 -1.17 14.92
N LYS A 51 2.12 -0.26 15.89
CA LYS A 51 1.99 -0.57 17.33
C LYS A 51 0.57 -0.99 17.68
N ALA A 52 -0.45 -0.28 17.20
CA ALA A 52 -1.86 -0.61 17.43
C ALA A 52 -2.20 -2.00 16.85
N LEU A 53 -1.77 -2.29 15.63
CA LEU A 53 -1.94 -3.59 14.99
C LEU A 53 -1.28 -4.70 15.81
N LYS A 54 -0.03 -4.49 16.26
CA LYS A 54 0.68 -5.44 17.12
C LYS A 54 -0.08 -5.71 18.43
N MET A 55 -0.62 -4.68 19.07
CA MET A 55 -1.42 -4.84 20.29
C MET A 55 -2.68 -5.67 20.03
N ALA A 56 -3.45 -5.33 19.00
CA ALA A 56 -4.65 -6.06 18.63
C ALA A 56 -4.36 -7.54 18.30
N CYS A 57 -3.32 -7.82 17.52
CA CYS A 57 -2.90 -9.18 17.20
C CYS A 57 -2.41 -9.94 18.44
N THR A 58 -1.70 -9.27 19.35
CA THR A 58 -1.26 -9.88 20.62
C THR A 58 -2.45 -10.29 21.47
N ASP A 59 -3.44 -9.42 21.61
CA ASP A 59 -4.64 -9.71 22.39
C ASP A 59 -5.48 -10.83 21.78
N LEU A 60 -5.58 -10.86 20.44
CA LEU A 60 -6.24 -11.95 19.73
C LEU A 60 -5.54 -13.30 19.96
N ILE A 61 -4.21 -13.35 19.81
CA ILE A 61 -3.43 -14.59 20.00
C ILE A 61 -3.51 -15.06 21.46
N LYS A 62 -3.46 -14.14 22.43
CA LYS A 62 -3.68 -14.46 23.85
C LYS A 62 -5.03 -15.11 24.10
N LYS A 63 -6.11 -14.56 23.52
CA LYS A 63 -7.47 -15.13 23.67
C LYS A 63 -7.59 -16.55 23.12
N ILE A 64 -6.85 -16.87 22.06
CA ILE A 64 -6.87 -18.19 21.42
C ILE A 64 -5.85 -19.16 22.07
N GLY A 65 -5.09 -18.71 23.08
CA GLY A 65 -4.07 -19.52 23.75
C GLY A 65 -2.80 -19.77 22.90
N GLY A 66 -2.57 -18.94 21.89
CA GLY A 66 -1.44 -19.07 20.97
C GLY A 66 -0.15 -18.41 21.47
N ASP A 67 0.92 -18.60 20.71
CA ASP A 67 2.25 -18.07 21.03
C ASP A 67 2.40 -16.59 20.64
N THR A 68 2.43 -15.71 21.64
CA THR A 68 2.61 -14.26 21.48
C THR A 68 3.98 -13.86 20.92
N ARG A 69 5.00 -14.74 20.99
CA ARG A 69 6.33 -14.47 20.44
C ARG A 69 6.33 -14.45 18.91
N LYS A 70 5.32 -15.06 18.28
CA LYS A 70 5.16 -15.11 16.82
C LYS A 70 4.35 -13.96 16.25
N VAL A 71 3.81 -13.05 17.09
CA VAL A 71 2.95 -11.93 16.63
C VAL A 71 3.67 -11.10 15.58
N ASN A 72 4.92 -10.70 15.81
CA ASN A 72 5.66 -9.88 14.85
C ASN A 72 5.82 -10.59 13.49
N TYR A 73 6.19 -11.87 13.51
CA TYR A 73 6.33 -12.67 12.30
C TYR A 73 5.02 -12.83 11.53
N LEU A 74 3.92 -13.12 12.24
CA LEU A 74 2.59 -13.25 11.64
C LEU A 74 2.08 -11.93 11.09
N MET A 75 2.33 -10.83 11.78
CA MET A 75 2.00 -9.48 11.34
C MET A 75 2.78 -9.11 10.08
N GLU A 76 4.09 -9.34 10.04
CA GLU A 76 4.91 -9.11 8.83
C GLU A 76 4.45 -9.98 7.66
N LYS A 77 4.14 -11.25 7.91
CA LYS A 77 3.58 -12.15 6.89
C LYS A 77 2.24 -11.61 6.36
N TYR A 78 1.39 -11.12 7.24
CA TYR A 78 0.11 -10.52 6.88
C TYR A 78 0.30 -9.26 6.02
N VAL A 79 1.14 -8.32 6.47
CA VAL A 79 1.44 -7.08 5.74
C VAL A 79 1.97 -7.40 4.34
N LYS A 80 2.96 -8.29 4.23
CA LYS A 80 3.49 -8.75 2.93
C LYS A 80 2.43 -9.42 2.04
N SER A 81 1.46 -10.09 2.63
CA SER A 81 0.36 -10.72 1.88
C SER A 81 -0.74 -9.73 1.47
N SER A 82 -0.88 -8.62 2.20
CA SER A 82 -1.81 -7.54 1.89
C SER A 82 -1.22 -6.48 0.96
N GLU A 83 0.10 -6.42 0.84
CA GLU A 83 0.77 -5.59 -0.14
C GLU A 83 0.32 -5.98 -1.54
N ARG A 84 0.04 -4.95 -2.36
CA ARG A 84 -0.35 -5.13 -3.75
C ARG A 84 0.76 -5.92 -4.47
N PRO A 85 0.48 -7.11 -5.01
CA PRO A 85 1.48 -7.91 -5.71
C PRO A 85 2.01 -7.11 -6.90
N LYS A 86 3.33 -6.94 -6.95
CA LYS A 86 4.00 -6.21 -8.05
C LYS A 86 4.14 -7.06 -9.31
N HIS A 87 4.25 -8.38 -9.13
CA HIS A 87 4.47 -9.34 -10.22
C HIS A 87 3.79 -10.68 -9.94
N GLY A 88 3.72 -11.55 -10.95
CA GLY A 88 3.11 -12.88 -10.87
C GLY A 88 1.62 -12.89 -11.16
N THR A 89 1.01 -14.08 -11.15
CA THR A 89 -0.44 -14.24 -11.39
C THR A 89 -1.28 -13.36 -10.46
N ARG A 90 -0.87 -13.21 -9.19
CA ARG A 90 -1.60 -12.36 -8.24
C ARG A 90 -1.60 -10.88 -8.64
N ALA A 91 -0.57 -10.39 -9.32
CA ALA A 91 -0.57 -9.03 -9.86
C ALA A 91 -1.59 -8.89 -10.99
N ILE A 92 -1.68 -9.89 -11.88
CA ILE A 92 -2.70 -9.96 -12.92
C ILE A 92 -4.11 -10.00 -12.32
N ALA A 93 -4.30 -10.77 -11.24
CA ALA A 93 -5.56 -10.81 -10.51
C ALA A 93 -5.98 -9.43 -9.98
N VAL A 94 -5.05 -8.64 -9.45
CA VAL A 94 -5.34 -7.26 -9.03
C VAL A 94 -5.69 -6.37 -10.22
N LEU A 95 -4.97 -6.49 -11.35
CA LEU A 95 -5.32 -5.74 -12.56
C LEU A 95 -6.73 -6.06 -13.05
N LEU A 96 -7.15 -7.32 -12.96
CA LEU A 96 -8.51 -7.73 -13.31
C LEU A 96 -9.55 -7.13 -12.35
N GLN A 97 -9.27 -7.06 -11.04
CA GLN A 97 -10.16 -6.40 -10.08
C GLN A 97 -10.27 -4.90 -10.32
N ASP A 98 -9.17 -4.23 -10.64
CA ASP A 98 -9.18 -2.82 -10.97
C ASP A 98 -9.99 -2.59 -12.24
N ARG A 99 -9.78 -3.43 -13.26
CA ARG A 99 -10.57 -3.37 -14.49
C ARG A 99 -12.05 -3.60 -14.26
N GLN A 100 -12.41 -4.53 -13.37
CA GLN A 100 -13.80 -4.77 -12.97
C GLN A 100 -14.42 -3.51 -12.34
N LYS A 101 -13.68 -2.83 -11.45
CA LYS A 101 -14.13 -1.58 -10.82
C LYS A 101 -14.27 -0.43 -11.81
N GLU A 102 -13.33 -0.30 -12.74
CA GLU A 102 -13.39 0.70 -13.82
C GLU A 102 -14.62 0.53 -14.71
N LEU A 103 -15.01 -0.72 -14.97
CA LEU A 103 -16.19 -1.05 -15.76
C LEU A 103 -17.49 -1.01 -14.93
N ASP A 104 -17.39 -0.80 -13.62
CA ASP A 104 -18.51 -0.82 -12.66
C ASP A 104 -19.38 -2.10 -12.76
N LEU A 105 -18.72 -3.26 -12.87
CA LEU A 105 -19.39 -4.55 -13.05
C LEU A 105 -19.42 -5.36 -11.75
N SER A 106 -20.55 -6.01 -11.49
CA SER A 106 -20.63 -7.04 -10.44
C SER A 106 -19.77 -8.26 -10.79
N ASN A 107 -19.46 -9.10 -9.80
CA ASN A 107 -18.64 -10.30 -10.01
C ASN A 107 -19.22 -11.23 -11.10
N GLN A 108 -20.55 -11.35 -11.16
CA GLN A 108 -21.22 -12.22 -12.15
C GLN A 108 -21.16 -11.62 -13.56
N GLU A 109 -21.32 -10.31 -13.68
CA GLU A 109 -21.24 -9.61 -14.97
C GLU A 109 -19.80 -9.61 -15.49
N PHE A 110 -18.82 -9.39 -14.61
CA PHE A 110 -17.42 -9.42 -14.99
C PHE A 110 -16.97 -10.82 -15.43
N ALA A 111 -17.43 -11.88 -14.76
CA ALA A 111 -17.14 -13.24 -15.21
C ALA A 111 -17.70 -13.52 -16.62
N LYS A 112 -18.93 -13.07 -16.91
CA LYS A 112 -19.52 -13.17 -18.26
C LYS A 112 -18.76 -12.32 -19.28
N PHE A 113 -18.35 -11.11 -18.90
CA PHE A 113 -17.53 -10.24 -19.74
C PHE A 113 -16.22 -10.93 -20.11
N CYS A 114 -15.48 -11.48 -19.15
CA CYS A 114 -14.26 -12.25 -19.39
C CYS A 114 -14.49 -13.45 -20.32
N ASP A 115 -15.62 -14.14 -20.16
CA ASP A 115 -15.98 -15.29 -21.01
C ASP A 115 -16.14 -14.89 -22.48
N THR A 116 -16.64 -13.68 -22.78
CA THR A 116 -16.71 -13.17 -24.17
C THR A 116 -15.34 -13.03 -24.84
N PHE A 117 -14.28 -12.86 -24.05
CA PHE A 117 -12.89 -12.78 -24.53
C PHE A 117 -12.17 -14.12 -24.51
N LYS A 118 -12.89 -15.24 -24.29
CA LYS A 118 -12.35 -16.60 -24.17
C LYS A 118 -11.51 -16.81 -22.90
N LEU A 119 -11.86 -16.13 -21.82
CA LEU A 119 -11.34 -16.43 -20.49
C LEU A 119 -12.46 -17.08 -19.66
N SER A 120 -12.41 -18.40 -19.51
CA SER A 120 -13.47 -19.14 -18.83
C SER A 120 -13.54 -18.78 -17.34
N PRO A 121 -14.71 -18.96 -16.69
CA PRO A 121 -14.86 -18.73 -15.26
C PRO A 121 -13.89 -19.55 -14.40
N THR A 122 -13.54 -20.76 -14.85
CA THR A 122 -12.57 -21.63 -14.16
C THR A 122 -11.16 -21.05 -14.22
N GLU A 123 -10.72 -20.60 -15.39
CA GLU A 123 -9.41 -19.95 -15.57
C GLU A 123 -9.34 -18.64 -14.79
N LEU A 124 -10.41 -17.85 -14.80
CA LEU A 124 -10.52 -16.63 -14.00
C LEU A 124 -10.36 -16.91 -12.50
N ASN A 125 -11.04 -17.95 -11.99
CA ASN A 125 -10.90 -18.37 -10.60
C ASN A 125 -9.48 -18.86 -10.27
N ASN A 126 -8.83 -19.60 -11.18
CA ASN A 126 -7.46 -20.06 -11.02
C ASN A 126 -6.48 -18.87 -10.93
N ILE A 127 -6.70 -17.83 -11.74
CA ILE A 127 -5.92 -16.58 -11.68
C ILE A 127 -6.11 -15.88 -10.33
N TYR A 128 -7.35 -15.77 -9.84
CA TYR A 128 -7.63 -15.20 -8.50
C TYR A 128 -7.01 -16.01 -7.36
N ALA A 129 -6.92 -17.33 -7.50
CA ALA A 129 -6.21 -18.20 -6.56
C ALA A 129 -4.68 -18.06 -6.64
N GLY A 130 -4.16 -17.34 -7.64
CA GLY A 130 -2.73 -17.14 -7.88
C GLY A 130 -2.04 -18.35 -8.54
N GLN A 131 -2.79 -19.21 -9.23
CA GLN A 131 -2.23 -20.35 -9.95
C GLN A 131 -1.53 -19.90 -11.24
N ALA A 132 -0.53 -20.66 -11.69
CA ALA A 132 0.07 -20.40 -13.00
C ALA A 132 -0.97 -20.60 -14.11
N PHE A 133 -0.88 -19.78 -15.15
CA PHE A 133 -1.73 -19.91 -16.33
C PHE A 133 -0.88 -19.93 -17.60
N ASP A 134 -1.41 -20.57 -18.64
CA ASP A 134 -0.73 -20.80 -19.91
C ASP A 134 -0.61 -19.52 -20.76
N ASP A 135 0.43 -19.41 -21.58
CA ASP A 135 0.68 -18.27 -22.47
C ASP A 135 -0.48 -18.02 -23.45
N SER A 136 -1.28 -19.04 -23.77
CA SER A 136 -2.51 -18.91 -24.55
C SER A 136 -3.50 -17.90 -23.97
N LEU A 137 -3.53 -17.71 -22.64
CA LEU A 137 -4.41 -16.75 -21.97
C LEU A 137 -3.88 -15.31 -21.99
N LEU A 138 -2.61 -15.08 -22.38
CA LEU A 138 -2.05 -13.72 -22.47
C LEU A 138 -2.83 -12.86 -23.49
N ALA A 139 -3.30 -13.46 -24.59
CA ALA A 139 -4.03 -12.74 -25.61
C ALA A 139 -5.46 -12.33 -25.17
N PRO A 140 -6.28 -13.22 -24.59
CA PRO A 140 -7.50 -12.83 -23.88
C PRO A 140 -7.29 -11.75 -22.82
N LEU A 141 -6.33 -11.96 -21.90
CA LEU A 141 -6.07 -11.06 -20.78
C LEU A 141 -5.62 -9.66 -21.23
N SER A 142 -4.76 -9.59 -22.23
CA SER A 142 -4.32 -8.33 -22.84
C SER A 142 -5.51 -7.51 -23.39
N ARG A 143 -6.52 -8.16 -23.98
CA ARG A 143 -7.73 -7.50 -24.49
C ARG A 143 -8.64 -7.02 -23.36
N ILE A 144 -8.84 -7.85 -22.34
CA ILE A 144 -9.68 -7.51 -21.16
C ILE A 144 -9.09 -6.31 -20.42
N LEU A 145 -7.77 -6.33 -20.18
CA LEU A 145 -7.04 -5.32 -19.42
C LEU A 145 -6.69 -4.08 -20.25
N GLY A 146 -6.87 -4.11 -21.58
CA GLY A 146 -6.53 -3.00 -22.47
C GLY A 146 -5.03 -2.69 -22.53
N MET A 147 -4.17 -3.66 -22.23
CA MET A 147 -2.71 -3.50 -22.18
C MET A 147 -2.01 -4.39 -23.20
N ALA A 148 -0.80 -3.98 -23.65
CA ALA A 148 -0.02 -4.77 -24.60
C ALA A 148 0.41 -6.13 -24.00
N LYS A 149 0.50 -7.17 -24.83
CA LYS A 149 0.88 -8.52 -24.37
C LYS A 149 2.27 -8.54 -23.74
N GLU A 150 3.20 -7.77 -24.28
CA GLU A 150 4.58 -7.64 -23.80
C GLU A 150 4.61 -7.02 -22.41
N GLN A 151 3.74 -6.03 -22.15
CA GLN A 151 3.59 -5.43 -20.83
C GLN A 151 2.98 -6.41 -19.82
N LEU A 152 1.96 -7.16 -20.25
CA LEU A 152 1.33 -8.18 -19.41
C LEU A 152 2.33 -9.30 -19.03
N LEU A 153 3.16 -9.72 -19.98
CA LEU A 153 4.27 -10.65 -19.75
C LEU A 153 5.25 -10.13 -18.71
N LYS A 154 5.68 -8.86 -18.82
CA LYS A 154 6.57 -8.24 -17.82
C LYS A 154 5.97 -8.24 -16.41
N VAL A 155 4.67 -7.97 -16.28
CA VAL A 155 3.97 -8.02 -14.98
C VAL A 155 3.88 -9.45 -14.46
N ARG A 156 3.59 -10.43 -15.31
CA ARG A 156 3.52 -11.83 -14.89
C ARG A 156 4.89 -12.36 -14.45
N ASP A 157 5.91 -12.16 -15.27
CA ASP A 157 7.21 -12.82 -15.08
C ASP A 157 8.12 -12.05 -14.12
N GLY A 158 7.81 -10.78 -13.83
CA GLY A 158 8.60 -9.93 -12.96
C GLY A 158 9.95 -9.63 -13.58
N CYS A 159 9.98 -8.71 -14.54
CA CYS A 159 11.25 -8.22 -15.07
C CYS A 159 11.83 -7.21 -14.07
N GLU A 160 12.74 -7.65 -13.20
CA GLU A 160 13.63 -6.72 -12.51
C GLU A 160 14.53 -6.10 -13.58
N GLU A 161 14.24 -4.85 -13.98
CA GLU A 161 15.33 -3.98 -14.39
C GLU A 161 16.24 -3.87 -13.17
N SER A 162 17.28 -4.70 -13.17
CA SER A 162 18.38 -4.66 -12.22
C SER A 162 18.95 -3.25 -12.31
N SER A 163 18.45 -2.39 -11.44
CA SER A 163 18.96 -1.06 -11.20
C SER A 163 20.26 -1.24 -10.41
N ASN A 164 21.28 -1.78 -11.08
CA ASN A 164 22.65 -1.65 -10.63
C ASN A 164 23.03 -0.19 -10.87
N THR A 165 22.91 0.63 -9.84
CA THR A 165 23.70 1.85 -9.71
C THR A 165 23.98 2.12 -8.24
#